data_AF-A0A8X8VW47-F1
#
_entry.id   AF-A0A8X8VW47-F1
#
_cell.length_a   1.000
_cell.length_b   1.000
_cell.length_c   1.000
_cell.angle_alpha   90.00
_cell.angle_beta   90.00
_cell.angle_gamma   90.00
#
_symmetry.space_group_name_H-M   'P 1'
#
loop_
_entity.id
_entity.type
_entity.pdbx_description
1 polymer ?
#
loop_
_entity_poly.entity_id
_entity_poly.type
_entity_poly.pdbx_seq_one_letter_code
_entity_poly.pdbx_strand_id
1 'polypeptide(L)'
;MLTVCRFLPKMAKLGSLVVVSGDEARYSIGLFSAPKEGGVIKTPEELVDEGHPLLYKPFDYYKFVDFTSTDVGRASPDPLKEYCGA
;
A
#
# COMPACT_ATOMS: atom_id res chain seq x y z
N MET A 1 -0.06 -7.40 1.90
CA MET A 1 0.99 -7.44 0.85
C MET A 1 0.68 -6.55 -0.36
N LEU A 2 -0.24 -5.56 -0.28
CA LEU A 2 -0.35 -4.49 -1.28
C LEU A 2 0.41 -3.22 -0.87
N THR A 3 0.50 -2.95 0.44
CA THR A 3 1.12 -1.72 0.95
C THR A 3 2.64 -1.70 0.79
N VAL A 4 3.30 -2.88 0.75
CA VAL A 4 4.74 -3.00 0.51
C VAL A 4 5.10 -2.63 -0.94
N CYS A 5 4.24 -2.94 -1.92
CA CYS A 5 4.55 -2.70 -3.32
C CYS A 5 4.67 -1.21 -3.66
N ARG A 6 4.01 -0.29 -2.96
CA ARG A 6 4.13 1.15 -3.24
C ARG A 6 5.26 1.84 -2.47
N PHE A 7 5.87 1.15 -1.51
CA PHE A 7 6.95 1.69 -0.69
C PHE A 7 8.32 1.63 -1.34
N LEU A 8 8.49 0.71 -2.31
CA LEU A 8 9.69 0.60 -3.11
C LEU A 8 9.43 1.34 -4.42
N PRO A 9 10.19 2.39 -4.77
CA PRO A 9 10.01 3.14 -6.02
C PRO A 9 10.13 2.27 -7.28
N LYS A 10 10.63 1.03 -7.14
CA LYS A 10 10.79 0.03 -8.21
C LYS A 10 9.73 -1.07 -8.25
N MET A 11 8.74 -1.09 -7.35
CA MET A 11 7.68 -2.10 -7.36
C MET A 11 6.35 -1.50 -7.84
N ALA A 12 5.81 -2.05 -8.93
CA ALA A 12 4.50 -1.66 -9.42
C ALA A 12 3.39 -2.30 -8.56
N LYS A 13 2.29 -1.57 -8.37
CA LYS A 13 1.06 -2.15 -7.80
C LYS A 13 0.54 -3.20 -8.79
N LEU A 14 0.60 -4.48 -8.42
CA LEU A 14 -0.06 -5.53 -9.18
C LEU A 14 -1.58 -5.40 -8.95
N GLY A 15 -2.32 -5.04 -9.99
CA GLY A 15 -3.78 -5.06 -9.98
C GLY A 15 -4.27 -6.51 -10.09
N SER A 16 -4.67 -7.10 -8.97
CA SER A 16 -5.28 -8.44 -8.97
C SER A 16 -6.80 -8.30 -9.06
N LEU A 17 -7.34 -8.46 -10.26
CA LEU A 17 -8.79 -8.62 -10.46
C LEU A 17 -9.13 -10.10 -10.41
N VAL A 18 -10.13 -10.45 -9.61
CA VAL A 18 -10.75 -11.78 -9.62
C VAL A 18 -12.02 -11.70 -10.45
N VAL A 19 -11.98 -12.27 -11.65
CA VAL A 19 -13.19 -12.52 -12.44
C VAL A 19 -13.75 -13.87 -12.01
N VAL A 20 -14.99 -13.89 -11.54
CA VAL A 20 -15.73 -15.12 -11.30
C VAL A 20 -16.44 -15.46 -12.61
N SER A 21 -15.98 -16.51 -13.30
CA SER A 21 -16.61 -17.02 -14.51
C SER A 21 -16.93 -18.50 -14.31
N GLY A 22 -18.22 -18.85 -14.30
CA GLY A 22 -18.71 -20.22 -14.08
C GLY A 22 -19.55 -20.35 -12.80
N ASP A 23 -20.24 -21.49 -12.67
CA ASP A 23 -21.14 -21.80 -11.53
C ASP A 23 -20.45 -22.53 -10.37
N GLU A 24 -19.14 -22.81 -10.48
CA GLU A 24 -18.40 -23.52 -9.43
C GLU A 24 -17.78 -22.59 -8.38
N ALA A 25 -17.72 -23.09 -7.14
CA ALA A 25 -17.11 -22.38 -6.03
C ALA A 25 -15.59 -22.28 -6.19
N ARG A 26 -15.05 -21.05 -6.15
CA ARG A 26 -13.61 -20.78 -6.10
C ARG A 26 -13.17 -20.50 -4.67
N TYR A 27 -12.21 -21.28 -4.18
CA TYR A 27 -11.56 -21.05 -2.90
C TYR A 27 -10.20 -20.36 -3.10
N SER A 28 -9.84 -19.44 -2.22
CA SER A 28 -8.54 -18.78 -2.22
C SER A 28 -8.05 -18.54 -0.79
N ILE A 29 -6.74 -18.51 -0.61
CA ILE A 29 -6.08 -18.20 0.66
C ILE A 29 -5.09 -17.08 0.39
N GLY A 30 -5.18 -16.01 1.18
CA GLY A 30 -4.26 -14.88 1.14
C GLY A 30 -3.39 -14.85 2.38
N LEU A 31 -2.07 -14.85 2.21
CA LEU A 31 -1.12 -14.59 3.28
C LEU A 31 -0.59 -13.17 3.15
N PHE A 32 -0.74 -12.38 4.21
CA PHE A 32 -0.31 -10.98 4.23
C PHE A 32 0.56 -10.70 5.44
N SER A 33 1.73 -10.12 5.20
CA SER A 33 2.60 -9.59 6.25
C SER A 33 2.29 -8.12 6.52
N ALA A 34 2.30 -7.75 7.79
CA ALA A 34 2.23 -6.37 8.27
C ALA A 34 3.48 -6.05 9.12
N PRO A 35 3.95 -4.79 9.13
CA PRO A 35 5.01 -4.34 10.03
C PRO A 35 4.53 -4.40 11.49
N LYS A 36 5.47 -4.42 12.44
CA LYS A 36 5.16 -4.35 13.87
C LYS A 36 4.51 -3.02 14.23
N GLU A 37 3.60 -3.03 15.21
CA GLU A 37 3.00 -1.83 15.78
C GLU A 37 4.07 -0.86 16.32
N GLY A 38 3.80 0.44 16.20
CA GLY A 38 4.73 1.51 16.58
C GLY A 38 5.90 1.72 15.62
N GLY A 39 6.01 0.90 14.56
CA GLY A 39 6.99 1.10 13.50
C GLY A 39 6.57 2.22 12.54
N VAL A 40 7.48 3.19 12.33
CA VAL A 40 7.34 4.17 11.25
C VAL A 40 7.84 3.56 9.96
N ILE A 41 7.00 3.52 8.94
CA ILE A 41 7.41 3.12 7.60
C ILE A 41 8.04 4.31 6.91
N LYS A 42 9.27 4.13 6.45
CA LYS A 42 10.05 5.13 5.72
C LYS A 42 10.73 4.48 4.53
N THR A 43 10.87 5.24 3.45
CA THR A 43 11.66 4.81 2.29
C THR A 43 13.12 4.75 2.71
N PRO A 44 13.83 3.63 2.48
CA PRO A 44 15.27 3.57 2.65
C PRO A 44 15.97 4.66 1.84
N GLU A 45 16.98 5.31 2.43
CA GLU A 45 17.71 6.41 1.79
C GLU A 45 18.42 5.97 0.51
N GLU A 46 18.86 4.70 0.45
CA GLU A 46 19.48 4.08 -0.73
C GLU A 46 18.57 4.02 -1.97
N LEU A 47 17.26 4.21 -1.80
CA LEU A 47 16.28 4.17 -2.88
C LEU A 47 15.80 5.56 -3.29
N VAL A 48 16.31 6.62 -2.67
CA VAL A 48 16.02 8.01 -3.02
C VAL A 48 17.23 8.57 -3.77
N ASP A 49 17.06 8.82 -5.06
CA ASP A 49 18.09 9.34 -5.95
C ASP A 49 17.52 10.43 -6.87
N GLU A 50 18.36 11.03 -7.72
CA GLU A 50 17.96 12.11 -8.63
C GLU A 50 16.85 11.69 -9.61
N GLY A 51 16.79 10.42 -9.99
CA GLY A 51 15.75 9.85 -10.85
C GLY A 51 14.52 9.35 -10.11
N HIS A 52 14.63 9.13 -8.79
CA HIS A 52 13.58 8.59 -7.93
C HIS A 52 13.46 9.43 -6.66
N PRO A 53 12.83 10.62 -6.73
CA PRO A 53 12.64 11.46 -5.56
C PRO A 53 11.71 10.79 -4.55
N LEU A 54 11.83 11.20 -3.29
CA LEU A 54 10.95 10.73 -2.23
C LEU A 54 9.49 11.08 -2.53
N LEU A 55 8.63 10.06 -2.68
CA LEU A 55 7.22 10.24 -3.02
C LEU A 55 6.30 10.35 -1.80
N TYR A 56 6.72 9.78 -0.67
CA TYR A 56 5.91 9.68 0.55
C TYR A 56 6.75 10.01 1.78
N LYS A 57 6.17 10.79 2.69
CA LYS A 57 6.74 11.10 4.01
C LYS A 57 6.64 9.87 4.92
N PRO A 58 7.55 9.71 5.89
CA PRO A 58 7.45 8.65 6.88
C PRO A 58 6.11 8.65 7.62
N PHE A 59 5.49 7.48 7.80
CA PHE A 59 4.18 7.38 8.43
C PHE A 59 3.98 6.09 9.24
N ASP A 60 2.99 6.09 10.13
CA ASP A 60 2.60 4.92 10.90
C ASP A 60 1.66 4.02 10.08
N TYR A 61 2.03 2.75 9.92
CA TYR A 61 1.27 1.79 9.11
C TYR A 61 -0.17 1.60 9.60
N TYR A 62 -0.38 1.50 10.92
CA TYR A 62 -1.70 1.21 11.47
C TYR A 62 -2.61 2.44 11.39
N LYS A 63 -2.06 3.64 11.60
CA LYS A 63 -2.83 4.88 11.36
C LYS A 63 -3.22 5.04 9.89
N PHE A 64 -2.37 4.59 8.96
CA PHE A 64 -2.73 4.54 7.54
C PHE A 64 -3.85 3.53 7.27
N VAL A 65 -3.81 2.33 7.87
CA VAL A 65 -4.89 1.34 7.76
C VAL A 65 -6.21 1.90 8.29
N ASP A 66 -6.18 2.60 9.43
CA ASP A 66 -7.34 3.29 9.98
C ASP A 66 -7.88 4.34 9.00
N PHE A 67 -7.00 5.17 8.43
CA PHE A 67 -7.36 6.14 7.39
C PHE A 67 -8.04 5.48 6.19
N THR A 68 -7.51 4.36 5.68
CA THR A 68 -8.13 3.64 4.55
C THR A 68 -9.49 3.04 4.86
N SER A 69 -9.86 2.94 6.14
CA SER A 69 -11.19 2.49 6.56
C SER A 69 -12.22 3.61 6.63
N THR A 70 -11.79 4.88 6.57
CA THR A 70 -12.68 6.06 6.53
C THR A 70 -13.29 6.25 5.15
N ASP A 71 -14.41 6.99 5.06
CA ASP A 71 -15.05 7.30 3.78
C ASP A 71 -14.12 8.07 2.83
N VAL A 72 -13.32 8.99 3.36
CA VAL A 72 -12.31 9.75 2.59
C VAL A 72 -11.24 8.81 2.04
N GLY A 73 -10.68 7.95 2.89
CA GLY A 73 -9.65 7.00 2.48
C GLY A 73 -10.15 5.95 1.47
N ARG A 74 -11.42 5.53 1.58
CA ARG A 74 -12.04 4.59 0.63
C ARG A 74 -12.38 5.21 -0.71
N ALA A 75 -12.79 6.48 -0.71
CA ALA A 75 -13.11 7.21 -1.94
C ALA A 75 -11.85 7.68 -2.70
N SER A 76 -10.70 7.75 -2.02
CA SER A 76 -9.47 8.21 -2.63
C SER A 76 -8.95 7.23 -3.70
N PRO A 77 -8.64 7.70 -4.93
CA PRO A 77 -8.01 6.88 -5.95
C PRO A 77 -6.55 6.53 -5.59
N ASP A 78 -5.92 7.33 -4.72
CA ASP A 78 -4.58 7.09 -4.20
C ASP A 78 -4.48 7.44 -2.69
N PRO A 79 -4.95 6.54 -1.82
CA PRO A 79 -5.01 6.79 -0.38
C PRO A 79 -3.63 7.02 0.24
N LEU A 80 -2.57 6.42 -0.33
CA LEU A 80 -1.20 6.61 0.16
C LEU A 80 -0.72 8.04 -0.11
N LYS A 81 -0.94 8.53 -1.34
CA LYS A 81 -0.56 9.90 -1.69
C LYS A 81 -1.35 10.93 -0.87
N GLU A 82 -2.63 10.67 -0.64
CA GLU A 82 -3.49 11.57 0.13
C GLU A 82 -3.13 11.59 1.62
N TYR A 83 -2.75 10.44 2.19
CA TYR A 83 -2.38 10.35 3.60
C TYR A 83 -0.96 10.87 3.90
N CYS A 84 0.01 10.58 3.02
CA CYS A 84 1.43 10.80 3.33
C CYS A 84 2.27 11.30 2.15
N GLY A 85 1.68 11.94 1.14
CA GLY A 85 2.42 12.51 0.00
C GLY A 85 3.52 13.49 0.43
N ALA A 86 4.67 13.44 -0.27
CA ALA A 86 5.76 14.39 -0.14
C ALA A 86 5.37 15.80 -0.59
#